data_AF-A0A536RU42-F1
#
_entry.id   AF-A0A536RU42-F1
#
_cell.length_a   1.000
_cell.length_b   1.000
_cell.length_c   1.000
_cell.angle_alpha   90.00
_cell.angle_beta   90.00
_cell.angle_gamma   90.00
#
_symmetry.space_group_name_H-M   'P 1'
#
loop_
_entity.id
_entity.type
_entity.pdbx_description
1 polymer ?
#
loop_
_entity_poly.entity_id
_entity_poly.type
_entity_poly.pdbx_seq_one_letter_code
_entity_poly.pdbx_strand_id
1 'polypeptide(L)'
;MQALHGYFSKNLRGRKGQSGFTLIELLVVVTILGVLAAIVTLSLVGITTNAEKQACLQEYKTVQAGLDAYMAYHDLTTVPTASTNNMANPVLLYNAGGAPTFVRNSPTVYTYTWDANGRITGIAPSPGGPSLPAGCVVSG
;
A
#
# COMPACT_ATOMS: atom_id res chain seq x y z
N MET A 1 -0.35 -28.75 -64.11
CA MET A 1 -0.53 -27.98 -62.86
C MET A 1 -1.78 -28.45 -62.10
N GLN A 2 -1.77 -29.69 -61.57
CA GLN A 2 -2.93 -30.27 -60.83
C GLN A 2 -2.57 -30.69 -59.38
N ALA A 3 -1.32 -30.45 -58.94
CA ALA A 3 -0.79 -30.96 -57.68
C ALA A 3 -0.95 -30.01 -56.47
N LEU A 4 -1.57 -28.83 -56.63
CA LEU A 4 -1.71 -27.84 -55.54
C LEU A 4 -3.10 -27.82 -54.88
N HIS A 5 -4.11 -28.50 -55.45
CA HIS A 5 -5.48 -28.45 -54.92
C HIS A 5 -5.73 -29.42 -53.76
N GLY A 6 -4.86 -30.41 -53.56
CA GLY A 6 -5.03 -31.47 -52.53
C GLY A 6 -4.52 -31.10 -51.13
N TYR A 7 -3.63 -30.11 -51.01
CA TYR A 7 -2.99 -29.77 -49.73
C TYR A 7 -3.90 -28.92 -48.80
N PHE A 8 -4.86 -28.19 -49.36
CA PHE A 8 -5.78 -27.35 -48.57
C PHE A 8 -6.98 -28.13 -47.98
N SER A 9 -7.34 -29.27 -48.55
CA SER A 9 -8.54 -30.02 -48.15
C SER A 9 -8.35 -30.92 -46.91
N LYS A 10 -7.11 -31.23 -46.53
CA LYS A 10 -6.81 -32.16 -45.41
C LYS A 10 -6.82 -31.53 -44.02
N ASN A 11 -6.78 -30.20 -43.89
CA ASN A 11 -6.79 -29.51 -42.60
C ASN A 11 -8.17 -29.02 -42.12
N LEU A 12 -9.26 -29.32 -42.84
CA LEU A 12 -10.64 -28.99 -42.41
C LEU A 12 -11.39 -30.19 -41.81
N ARG A 13 -10.72 -31.35 -41.66
CA ARG A 13 -11.28 -32.54 -40.99
C ARG A 13 -10.83 -32.60 -39.52
N GLY A 14 -11.48 -31.79 -38.70
CA GLY A 14 -11.35 -31.76 -37.24
C GLY A 14 -11.66 -30.36 -36.75
N ARG A 15 -12.91 -30.02 -36.43
CA ARG A 15 -13.55 -30.32 -35.14
C ARG A 15 -15.07 -30.44 -35.33
N LYS A 16 -15.57 -31.66 -35.57
CA LYS A 16 -16.96 -32.00 -35.24
C LYS A 16 -17.06 -32.03 -33.72
N GLY A 17 -17.60 -30.99 -33.11
CA GLY A 17 -17.74 -30.91 -31.65
C GLY A 17 -17.62 -29.51 -31.03
N GLN A 18 -17.63 -28.43 -31.80
CA GLN A 18 -17.84 -27.11 -31.22
C GLN A 18 -19.35 -26.89 -31.08
N SER A 19 -19.93 -27.34 -29.96
CA SER A 19 -21.25 -26.86 -29.56
C SER A 19 -21.12 -25.36 -29.31
N GLY A 20 -21.73 -24.57 -30.18
CA GLY A 20 -21.75 -23.12 -30.03
C GLY A 20 -22.38 -22.76 -28.70
N PHE A 21 -21.69 -21.90 -27.96
CA PHE A 21 -22.21 -21.25 -26.75
C PHE A 21 -23.58 -20.66 -27.08
N THR A 22 -24.59 -20.99 -26.29
CA THR A 22 -25.93 -20.48 -26.55
C THR A 22 -25.94 -18.96 -26.28
N LEU A 23 -26.73 -18.20 -27.06
CA LEU A 23 -26.87 -16.75 -26.83
C LEU A 23 -27.40 -16.47 -25.41
N ILE A 24 -28.23 -17.36 -24.88
CA ILE A 24 -28.75 -17.26 -23.52
C ILE A 24 -27.68 -17.52 -22.46
N GLU A 25 -26.73 -18.44 -22.69
CA GLU A 25 -25.60 -18.63 -21.77
C GLU A 25 -24.76 -17.37 -21.67
N LEU A 26 -24.41 -16.72 -22.80
CA LEU A 26 -23.65 -15.49 -22.72
C LEU A 26 -24.46 -14.35 -22.09
N LEU A 27 -25.77 -14.27 -22.36
CA LEU A 27 -26.64 -13.26 -21.78
C LEU A 27 -26.73 -13.37 -20.25
N VAL A 28 -26.95 -14.58 -19.72
CA VAL A 28 -27.01 -14.79 -18.27
C VAL A 28 -25.67 -14.52 -17.60
N VAL A 29 -24.55 -14.87 -18.25
CA VAL A 29 -23.22 -14.61 -17.68
C VAL A 29 -22.90 -13.13 -17.60
N VAL A 30 -23.09 -12.37 -18.67
CA VAL A 30 -22.77 -10.92 -18.65
C VAL A 30 -23.71 -10.15 -17.74
N THR A 31 -24.95 -10.59 -17.58
CA THR A 31 -25.89 -9.98 -16.62
C THR A 31 -25.45 -10.21 -15.18
N ILE A 32 -25.06 -11.45 -14.81
CA ILE A 32 -24.51 -11.73 -13.48
C ILE A 32 -23.21 -10.95 -13.25
N LEU A 33 -22.29 -10.92 -14.22
CA LEU A 33 -21.05 -10.15 -14.11
C LEU A 33 -21.32 -8.65 -13.97
N GLY A 34 -22.33 -8.11 -14.67
CA GLY A 34 -22.75 -6.72 -14.54
C GLY A 34 -23.26 -6.38 -13.13
N VAL A 35 -24.10 -7.24 -12.55
CA VAL A 35 -24.61 -7.06 -11.18
C VAL A 35 -23.49 -7.15 -10.15
N LEU A 36 -22.60 -8.14 -10.28
CA LEU A 36 -21.45 -8.29 -9.37
C LEU A 36 -20.49 -7.10 -9.45
N ALA A 37 -20.18 -6.63 -10.66
CA ALA A 37 -19.32 -5.46 -10.84
C ALA A 37 -19.90 -4.21 -10.17
N ALA A 38 -21.21 -3.98 -10.28
CA ALA A 38 -21.88 -2.83 -9.66
C ALA A 38 -21.85 -2.86 -8.12
N ILE A 39 -21.99 -4.03 -7.48
CA ILE A 39 -21.92 -4.14 -6.02
C ILE A 39 -20.49 -3.93 -5.52
N VAL A 40 -19.50 -4.50 -6.23
CA VAL A 40 -18.08 -4.40 -5.84
C VAL A 40 -17.56 -2.97 -5.94
N THR A 41 -17.96 -2.19 -6.94
CA THR A 41 -17.51 -0.79 -7.04
C THR A 41 -17.95 0.05 -5.85
N LEU A 42 -19.18 -0.13 -5.37
CA LEU A 42 -19.70 0.59 -4.20
C LEU A 42 -19.01 0.19 -2.90
N SER A 43 -18.61 -1.08 -2.74
CA SER A 43 -17.94 -1.54 -1.52
C SER A 43 -16.50 -1.03 -1.38
N LEU A 44 -15.83 -0.69 -2.49
CA LEU A 44 -14.44 -0.22 -2.49
C LEU A 44 -14.27 1.24 -2.04
N VAL A 45 -15.29 2.10 -2.17
CA VAL A 45 -15.20 3.56 -1.95
C VAL A 45 -14.77 3.96 -0.53
N GLY A 46 -14.96 3.09 0.47
CA GLY A 46 -14.54 3.35 1.86
C GLY A 46 -13.32 2.56 2.36
N ILE A 47 -12.82 1.60 1.58
CA ILE A 47 -11.72 0.73 2.02
C ILE A 47 -10.38 1.46 1.92
N THR A 48 -10.20 2.28 0.88
CA THR A 48 -8.96 3.02 0.64
C THR A 48 -8.70 4.05 1.74
N THR A 49 -9.70 4.85 2.10
CA THR A 49 -9.58 5.88 3.15
C THR A 49 -9.26 5.27 4.53
N ASN A 50 -9.89 4.13 4.84
CA ASN A 50 -9.58 3.38 6.06
C ASN A 50 -8.17 2.78 6.02
N ALA A 51 -7.75 2.22 4.89
CA ALA A 51 -6.40 1.67 4.73
C ALA A 51 -5.33 2.75 4.89
N GLU A 52 -5.52 3.93 4.30
CA GLU A 52 -4.62 5.09 4.45
C GLU A 52 -4.53 5.54 5.91
N LYS A 53 -5.67 5.64 6.61
CA LYS A 53 -5.69 5.96 8.04
C LYS A 53 -4.93 4.92 8.86
N GLN A 54 -5.16 3.63 8.64
CA GLN A 54 -4.45 2.58 9.38
C GLN A 54 -2.96 2.56 9.06
N ALA A 55 -2.57 2.81 7.81
CA ALA A 55 -1.17 2.94 7.42
C ALA A 55 -0.48 4.09 8.15
N CYS A 56 -1.13 5.26 8.21
CA CYS A 56 -0.62 6.42 8.94
C CYS A 56 -0.45 6.15 10.44
N LEU A 57 -1.45 5.51 11.08
CA LEU A 57 -1.37 5.14 12.50
C LEU A 57 -0.30 4.06 12.78
N GLN A 58 -0.09 3.13 11.84
CA GLN A 58 0.92 2.10 11.95
C GLN A 58 2.34 2.68 11.81
N GLU A 59 2.55 3.61 10.87
CA GLU A 59 3.82 4.30 10.72
C GLU A 59 4.12 5.13 11.98
N TYR A 60 3.15 5.87 12.49
CA TYR A 60 3.25 6.58 13.78
C TYR A 60 3.76 5.67 14.90
N LYS A 61 3.12 4.53 15.13
CA LYS A 61 3.54 3.57 16.18
C LYS A 61 4.94 3.02 15.95
N THR A 62 5.31 2.81 14.68
CA THR A 62 6.64 2.34 14.31
C THR A 62 7.70 3.38 14.64
N VAL A 63 7.43 4.66 14.37
CA VAL A 63 8.34 5.76 14.71
C VAL A 63 8.45 5.94 16.22
N GLN A 64 7.33 5.91 16.96
CA GLN A 64 7.35 5.97 18.42
C GLN A 64 8.21 4.84 19.01
N ALA A 65 7.95 3.59 18.61
CA ALA A 65 8.72 2.44 19.09
C ALA A 65 10.20 2.52 18.70
N GLY A 66 10.51 3.03 17.51
CA GLY A 66 11.89 3.25 17.06
C GLY A 66 12.60 4.29 17.93
N LEU A 67 11.91 5.38 18.29
CA LEU A 67 12.48 6.42 19.13
C LEU A 67 12.65 5.96 20.58
N ASP A 68 11.69 5.22 21.14
CA ASP A 68 11.82 4.57 22.46
C ASP A 68 13.00 3.59 22.49
N ALA A 69 13.16 2.78 21.44
CA ALA A 69 14.28 1.85 21.30
C ALA A 69 15.62 2.58 21.14
N TYR A 70 15.67 3.69 20.40
CA TYR A 70 16.85 4.53 20.28
C TYR A 70 17.28 5.09 21.63
N MET A 71 16.33 5.62 22.40
CA MET A 71 16.60 6.16 23.73
C MET A 71 17.07 5.09 24.69
N ALA A 72 16.43 3.92 24.69
CA ALA A 72 16.82 2.79 25.52
C ALA A 72 18.22 2.25 25.15
N TYR A 73 18.56 2.18 23.86
CA TYR A 73 19.86 1.70 23.40
C TYR A 73 21.02 2.62 23.79
N HIS A 74 20.77 3.92 23.88
CA HIS A 74 21.79 4.93 24.22
C HIS A 74 21.71 5.41 25.68
N ASP A 75 20.90 4.76 26.52
CA ASP A 75 20.64 5.16 27.91
C ASP A 75 20.23 6.64 28.06
N LEU A 76 19.42 7.14 27.12
CA LEU A 76 18.98 8.53 27.07
C LEU A 76 17.64 8.72 27.78
N THR A 77 17.53 9.77 28.57
CA THR A 77 16.27 10.25 29.15
C THR A 77 15.66 11.41 28.35
N THR A 78 16.45 12.02 27.46
CA THR A 78 16.00 13.11 26.60
C THR A 78 16.58 13.01 25.20
N VAL A 79 15.81 13.45 24.21
CA VAL A 79 16.26 13.63 22.81
C VAL A 79 16.01 15.06 22.35
N PRO A 80 16.70 15.54 21.30
CA PRO A 80 16.37 16.82 20.69
C PRO A 80 14.92 16.83 20.19
N THR A 81 14.14 17.81 20.63
CA THR A 81 12.80 18.07 20.08
C THR A 81 12.92 18.38 18.60
N ALA A 82 12.20 17.66 17.76
CA ALA A 82 12.27 17.85 16.33
C ALA A 82 10.92 17.60 15.66
N SER A 83 10.80 18.10 14.45
CA SER A 83 9.75 17.76 13.49
C SER A 83 10.42 17.41 12.18
N THR A 84 10.36 16.15 11.78
CA THR A 84 11.09 15.67 10.58
C THR A 84 10.41 14.43 10.01
N ASN A 85 10.54 14.27 8.69
CA ASN A 85 10.28 13.01 7.99
C ASN A 85 11.60 12.30 7.63
N ASN A 86 12.75 12.94 7.84
CA ASN A 86 14.06 12.33 7.65
C ASN A 86 14.51 11.67 8.95
N MET A 87 14.40 10.35 9.04
CA MET A 87 14.75 9.58 10.22
C MET A 87 16.26 9.38 10.42
N ALA A 88 17.10 10.06 9.63
CA ALA A 88 18.55 10.11 9.84
C ALA A 88 19.01 11.36 10.62
N ASN A 89 18.14 12.37 10.79
CA ASN A 89 18.48 13.63 11.47
C ASN A 89 17.21 14.33 12.02
N PRO A 90 17.23 14.91 13.23
CA PRO A 90 18.38 15.06 14.14
C PRO A 90 18.63 13.85 15.04
N VAL A 91 17.68 12.90 15.09
CA VAL A 91 17.83 11.63 15.80
C VAL A 91 18.04 10.54 14.76
N LEU A 92 19.10 9.75 14.90
CA LEU A 92 19.49 8.70 13.94
C LEU A 92 18.66 7.43 14.17
N LEU A 93 17.37 7.48 13.87
CA LEU A 93 16.48 6.32 13.95
C LEU A 93 16.69 5.36 12.77
N TYR A 94 17.09 5.87 11.62
CA TYR A 94 17.41 5.11 10.42
C TYR A 94 18.89 5.24 10.07
N ASN A 95 19.57 4.11 9.91
CA ASN A 95 20.95 4.05 9.45
C ASN A 95 21.04 3.19 8.19
N ALA A 96 21.23 3.82 7.03
CA ALA A 96 21.35 3.13 5.75
C ALA A 96 22.61 2.24 5.64
N GLY A 97 23.62 2.50 6.48
CA GLY A 97 24.95 1.90 6.39
C GLY A 97 25.25 0.83 7.43
N GLY A 98 24.33 0.50 8.34
CA GLY A 98 24.59 -0.53 9.35
C GLY A 98 23.60 -0.60 10.51
N ALA A 99 23.89 -1.52 11.44
CA ALA A 99 23.15 -1.69 12.69
C ALA A 99 23.73 -0.82 13.82
N PRO A 100 22.91 -0.35 14.78
CA PRO A 100 21.46 -0.55 14.86
C PRO A 100 20.68 0.38 13.92
N THR A 101 19.57 -0.12 13.39
CA THR A 101 18.50 0.68 12.77
C THR A 101 17.23 0.48 13.59
N PHE A 102 16.59 1.58 13.98
CA PHE A 102 15.45 1.58 14.89
C PHE A 102 14.12 1.68 14.13
N VAL A 103 14.13 2.37 12.99
CA VAL A 103 13.06 2.33 11.99
C VAL A 103 13.57 1.74 10.69
N ARG A 104 12.67 1.25 9.83
CA ARG A 104 13.03 0.56 8.58
C ARG A 104 13.29 1.49 7.40
N ASN A 105 12.73 2.70 7.42
CA ASN A 105 12.71 3.59 6.27
C ASN A 105 13.06 5.03 6.68
N SER A 106 13.78 5.72 5.79
CA SER A 106 13.89 7.17 5.76
C SER A 106 13.94 7.62 4.29
N PRO A 107 13.19 8.67 3.89
CA PRO A 107 12.22 9.39 4.69
C PRO A 107 10.94 8.58 4.98
N THR A 108 10.20 8.96 6.02
CA THR A 108 8.84 8.48 6.30
C THR A 108 7.81 9.16 5.40
N VAL A 109 6.62 8.56 5.30
CA VAL A 109 5.50 9.10 4.52
C VAL A 109 4.98 10.39 5.13
N TYR A 110 4.90 10.46 6.46
CA TYR A 110 4.50 11.66 7.20
C TYR A 110 5.67 12.28 7.97
N THR A 111 5.51 13.55 8.32
CA THR A 111 6.39 14.27 9.25
C THR A 111 5.91 14.01 10.67
N TYR A 112 6.84 13.65 11.55
CA TYR A 112 6.55 13.39 12.96
C TYR A 112 7.22 14.45 13.83
N THR A 113 6.46 14.99 14.78
CA THR A 113 6.94 15.91 15.81
C THR A 113 6.99 15.17 17.12
N TRP A 114 8.08 15.29 17.87
CA TRP A 114 8.22 14.72 19.22
C TRP A 114 8.74 15.71 20.24
N ASP A 115 8.41 15.47 21.50
CA ASP A 115 8.92 16.23 22.64
C ASP A 115 10.29 15.71 23.13
N ALA A 116 10.83 16.36 24.16
CA ALA A 116 12.15 16.02 24.70
C ALA A 116 12.19 14.63 25.32
N ASN A 117 11.05 14.07 25.74
CA ASN A 117 10.94 12.75 26.34
C ASN A 117 10.77 11.66 25.27
N GLY A 118 10.79 12.04 24.00
CA GLY A 118 10.62 11.12 22.89
C GLY A 118 9.19 10.71 22.60
N ARG A 119 8.20 11.41 23.16
CA ARG A 119 6.80 11.16 22.81
C ARG A 119 6.47 11.92 21.53
N ILE A 120 5.92 11.23 20.55
CA ILE A 120 5.36 11.87 19.35
C ILE A 120 4.13 12.70 19.77
N THR A 121 4.14 13.99 19.43
CA THR A 121 3.11 14.98 19.77
C THR A 121 2.36 15.50 18.54
N GLY A 122 2.86 15.24 17.33
CA GLY A 122 2.19 15.66 16.11
C GLY A 122 2.52 14.79 14.90
N ILE A 123 1.58 14.74 13.96
CA ILE A 123 1.72 14.11 12.64
C ILE A 123 1.30 15.17 11.61
N ALA A 124 2.12 15.39 10.59
CA ALA A 124 1.86 16.33 9.52
C ALA A 124 2.22 15.72 8.15
N PRO A 125 1.67 16.23 7.03
CA PRO A 125 2.12 15.85 5.70
C PRO A 125 3.63 16.05 5.55
N SER A 126 4.31 15.12 4.86
CA SER A 126 5.70 15.35 4.46
C SER A 126 5.77 16.25 3.23
N PRO A 127 6.87 17.00 3.02
CA PRO A 127 7.06 17.78 1.81
C PRO A 127 6.98 16.90 0.55
N GLY A 128 6.02 17.17 -0.32
CA GLY A 128 5.76 16.36 -1.52
C GLY A 128 5.10 15.01 -1.26
N GLY A 129 4.70 14.71 -0.02
CA GLY A 129 3.97 13.52 0.36
C GLY A 129 2.44 13.66 0.23
N PRO A 130 1.69 12.58 0.54
CA PRO A 130 0.23 12.61 0.54
C PRO A 130 -0.32 13.51 1.64
N SER A 131 -1.56 13.97 1.48
CA SER A 131 -2.29 14.66 2.55
C SER A 131 -2.52 13.72 3.74
N LEU A 132 -2.65 14.30 4.94
CA LEU A 132 -2.91 13.53 6.16
C LEU A 132 -4.34 12.97 6.12
N PRO A 133 -4.54 11.63 6.20
CA PRO A 133 -5.86 11.03 6.21
C PRO A 133 -6.69 11.49 7.41
N ALA A 134 -7.98 11.70 7.21
CA ALA A 134 -8.88 12.13 8.28
C ALA A 134 -8.86 11.13 9.45
N GLY A 135 -8.58 11.64 10.65
CA GLY A 135 -8.50 10.83 11.87
C GLY A 135 -7.18 10.08 12.06
N CYS A 136 -6.15 10.32 11.24
CA CYS A 136 -4.78 10.01 11.64
C CYS A 136 -4.29 11.12 12.58
N VAL A 137 -4.38 10.87 13.88
CA VAL A 137 -3.93 11.76 14.95
C VAL A 137 -3.12 10.95 15.95
N VAL A 138 -2.22 11.64 16.67
CA VAL A 138 -1.51 11.03 17.80
C VAL A 138 -2.54 10.53 18.80
N SER A 139 -2.52 9.23 19.09
CA SER A 139 -3.32 8.66 20.14
C SER A 139 -2.55 8.79 21.45
N GLY A 140 -3.16 9.45 22.43
CA GLY A 140 -2.55 9.77 23.72
C GLY A 140 -2.11 8.55 24.51
#